data_AF-A0A1M4DYZ9-F1
#
_entry.id   AF-A0A1M4DYZ9-F1
#
_cell.length_a   1.000
_cell.length_b   1.000
_cell.length_c   1.000
_cell.angle_alpha   90.00
_cell.angle_beta   90.00
_cell.angle_gamma   90.00
#
_symmetry.space_group_name_H-M   'P 1'
#
loop_
_entity.id
_entity.type
_entity.pdbx_description
1 polymer ?
#
loop_
_entity_poly.entity_id
_entity_poly.type
_entity_poly.pdbx_seq_one_letter_code
_entity_poly.pdbx_strand_id
1 'polypeptide(L)'
;MFDDAKEINAAGLSLNILCQSYPDHQLKRLLDSGTRIRCLFLDPKGQSIRAREAEEGYTDSTLTTLTALNISMLTRLRDRLDTTSAQRLELHVYDETIRFNLIIVDRGLCVVQPYLPQARGVDSPTFVIKDNTAAEGLFPIFDQVFRDMWERSKPV
;
A
#
# COMPACT_ATOMS: atom_id res chain seq x y z
N MET A 1 7.89 11.67 -6.56
CA MET A 1 6.49 11.54 -6.06
C MET A 1 6.48 11.56 -4.55
N PHE A 2 7.35 10.78 -3.91
CA PHE A 2 7.47 10.70 -2.45
C PHE A 2 8.52 11.63 -1.86
N ASP A 3 9.35 12.24 -2.70
CA ASP A 3 10.38 13.18 -2.27
C ASP A 3 9.73 14.31 -1.45
N ASP A 4 10.29 14.55 -0.27
CA ASP A 4 9.82 15.53 0.72
C ASP A 4 8.42 15.30 1.32
N ALA A 5 7.83 14.11 1.11
CA ALA A 5 6.55 13.75 1.72
C ALA A 5 6.64 13.75 3.25
N LYS A 6 5.60 14.23 3.92
CA LYS A 6 5.42 14.13 5.38
C LYS A 6 4.66 12.88 5.77
N GLU A 7 3.71 12.47 4.94
CA GLU A 7 2.86 11.30 5.17
C GLU A 7 2.60 10.54 3.87
N ILE A 8 2.78 9.22 3.91
CA ILE A 8 2.47 8.30 2.83
C ILE A 8 1.56 7.20 3.38
N ASN A 9 0.37 7.08 2.83
CA ASN A 9 -0.59 6.04 3.13
C ASN A 9 -0.79 5.16 1.90
N ALA A 10 -0.44 3.89 2.00
CA ALA A 10 -0.51 2.96 0.88
C ALA A 10 -1.33 1.73 1.26
N ALA A 11 -2.30 1.35 0.42
CA ALA A 11 -3.11 0.15 0.59
C ALA A 11 -3.22 -0.63 -0.72
N GLY A 12 -3.05 -1.95 -0.68
CA GLY A 12 -3.13 -2.77 -1.87
C GLY A 12 -2.63 -4.19 -1.66
N LEU A 13 -2.46 -4.92 -2.76
CA LEU A 13 -2.10 -6.33 -2.73
C LEU A 13 -0.70 -6.53 -2.16
N SER A 14 0.30 -6.01 -2.86
CA SER A 14 1.71 -6.22 -2.53
C SER A 14 2.51 -4.91 -2.43
N LEU A 15 1.91 -3.76 -2.75
CA LEU A 15 2.57 -2.44 -2.71
C LEU A 15 3.91 -2.40 -3.47
N ASN A 16 3.99 -3.06 -4.63
CA ASN A 16 5.23 -3.20 -5.42
C ASN A 16 5.93 -1.87 -5.70
N ILE A 17 5.21 -0.75 -5.81
CA ILE A 17 5.83 0.55 -6.03
C ILE A 17 6.75 0.97 -4.87
N LEU A 18 6.37 0.68 -3.63
CA LEU A 18 7.17 1.00 -2.44
C LEU A 18 8.27 -0.04 -2.20
N CYS A 19 8.04 -1.30 -2.55
CA CYS A 19 8.98 -2.39 -2.26
C CYS A 19 9.97 -2.66 -3.40
N GLN A 20 9.54 -2.59 -4.65
CA GLN A 20 10.34 -3.03 -5.80
C GLN A 20 10.78 -1.87 -6.69
N SER A 21 9.96 -0.82 -6.78
CA SER A 21 10.26 0.33 -7.65
C SER A 21 10.95 1.48 -6.91
N TYR A 22 10.81 1.55 -5.58
CA TYR A 22 11.42 2.59 -4.77
C TYR A 22 12.65 2.05 -4.03
N PRO A 23 13.84 2.66 -4.18
CA PRO A 23 15.05 2.13 -3.56
C PRO A 23 15.01 2.18 -2.02
N ASP A 24 15.46 1.12 -1.35
CA ASP A 24 15.53 1.02 0.12
C ASP A 24 16.21 2.23 0.78
N HIS A 25 17.30 2.73 0.20
CA HIS A 25 18.03 3.87 0.74
C HIS A 25 17.22 5.17 0.67
N GLN A 26 16.33 5.32 -0.31
CA GLN A 26 15.43 6.46 -0.40
C GLN A 26 14.27 6.33 0.60
N LEU A 27 13.75 5.11 0.78
CA LEU A 27 12.72 4.85 1.79
C LEU A 27 13.23 5.11 3.20
N LYS A 28 14.46 4.65 3.49
CA LYS A 28 15.18 4.97 4.72
C LYS A 28 15.33 6.48 4.90
N ARG A 29 15.77 7.19 3.86
CA ARG A 29 15.97 8.65 3.93
C ARG A 29 14.68 9.40 4.26
N LEU A 30 13.54 8.99 3.69
CA LEU A 30 12.22 9.56 4.04
C LEU A 30 11.93 9.37 5.53
N LEU A 31 12.06 8.14 6.02
CA LEU A 31 11.81 7.80 7.44
C LEU A 31 12.75 8.56 8.38
N ASP A 32 14.04 8.65 8.05
CA ASP A 32 15.04 9.41 8.81
C ASP A 32 14.71 10.91 8.83
N SER A 33 14.18 11.44 7.72
CA SER A 33 13.80 12.86 7.57
C SER A 33 12.46 13.23 8.24
N GLY A 34 11.72 12.23 8.74
CA GLY A 34 10.48 12.45 9.49
C GLY A 34 9.19 12.03 8.77
N THR A 35 9.26 11.51 7.54
CA THR A 35 8.09 10.99 6.82
C THR A 35 7.46 9.83 7.60
N ARG A 36 6.14 9.88 7.80
CA ARG A 36 5.36 8.73 8.30
C ARG A 36 4.84 7.92 7.12
N ILE A 37 5.03 6.61 7.16
CA ILE A 37 4.65 5.67 6.11
C ILE A 37 3.79 4.58 6.71
N ARG A 38 2.55 4.48 6.23
CA ARG A 38 1.58 3.45 6.61
C ARG A 38 1.33 2.54 5.41
N CYS A 39 1.71 1.29 5.54
CA CYS A 39 1.56 0.27 4.51
C CYS A 39 0.51 -0.75 4.94
N LEU A 40 -0.53 -0.91 4.12
CA LEU A 40 -1.62 -1.84 4.32
C LEU A 40 -1.64 -2.88 3.20
N PHE A 41 -1.24 -4.10 3.52
CA PHE A 41 -1.13 -5.22 2.59
C PHE A 41 -2.34 -6.15 2.65
N LEU A 42 -2.66 -6.81 1.54
CA LEU A 42 -3.59 -7.93 1.59
C LEU A 42 -2.93 -9.09 2.36
N ASP A 43 -3.62 -9.67 3.34
CA ASP A 43 -3.06 -10.72 4.19
C ASP A 43 -2.66 -11.95 3.35
N PRO A 44 -1.36 -12.33 3.31
CA PRO A 44 -0.90 -13.53 2.59
C PRO A 44 -1.53 -14.83 3.10
N LYS A 45 -2.05 -14.84 4.33
CA LYS A 45 -2.73 -15.99 4.93
C LYS A 45 -4.26 -15.93 4.73
N GLY A 46 -4.77 -14.80 4.25
CA GLY A 46 -6.20 -14.50 4.12
C GLY A 46 -6.91 -15.25 3.00
N GLN A 47 -8.23 -15.26 3.02
CA GLN A 47 -9.04 -15.82 1.94
C GLN A 47 -9.03 -14.94 0.69
N SER A 48 -8.92 -13.62 0.87
CA SER A 48 -9.06 -12.64 -0.20
C SER A 48 -7.90 -12.71 -1.19
N ILE A 49 -6.68 -13.03 -0.74
CA ILE A 49 -5.54 -13.21 -1.65
C ILE A 49 -5.68 -14.48 -2.49
N ARG A 50 -6.19 -15.57 -1.90
CA ARG A 50 -6.48 -16.82 -2.63
C ARG A 50 -7.58 -16.61 -3.67
N ALA A 51 -8.62 -15.86 -3.32
CA ALA A 51 -9.68 -15.50 -4.25
C ALA A 51 -9.12 -14.70 -5.44
N ARG A 52 -8.21 -13.76 -5.17
CA ARG A 52 -7.57 -12.98 -6.23
C ARG A 52 -6.63 -13.81 -7.10
N GLU A 53 -5.88 -14.74 -6.52
CA GLU A 53 -5.05 -15.69 -7.28
C GLU A 53 -5.89 -16.52 -8.24
N ALA A 54 -7.01 -17.07 -7.76
CA ALA A 54 -7.93 -17.83 -8.59
C ALA A 54 -8.53 -16.97 -9.72
N GLU A 55 -8.86 -15.70 -9.44
CA GLU A 55 -9.38 -14.76 -10.44
C GLU A 55 -8.35 -14.41 -11.53
N GLU A 56 -7.07 -14.29 -11.18
CA GLU A 56 -5.97 -14.05 -12.14
C GLU A 56 -5.42 -15.34 -12.78
N GLY A 57 -5.95 -16.51 -12.41
CA GLY A 57 -5.54 -17.81 -12.96
C GLY A 57 -4.22 -18.36 -12.40
N TYR A 58 -3.75 -17.85 -11.26
CA TYR A 58 -2.57 -18.38 -10.57
C TYR A 58 -2.92 -19.64 -9.77
N THR A 59 -2.09 -20.68 -9.89
CA THR A 59 -2.25 -21.97 -9.18
C THR A 59 -1.12 -22.28 -8.21
N ASP A 60 -0.12 -21.41 -8.11
CA ASP A 60 1.17 -21.66 -7.47
C ASP A 60 1.48 -20.69 -6.32
N SER A 61 0.46 -20.02 -5.79
CA SER A 61 0.61 -19.04 -4.70
C SER A 61 1.54 -17.86 -5.07
N THR A 62 1.57 -17.47 -6.35
CA THR A 62 2.39 -16.35 -6.86
C THR A 62 2.15 -15.04 -6.09
N LEU A 63 0.90 -14.59 -5.98
CA LEU A 63 0.56 -13.33 -5.32
C LEU A 63 0.80 -13.42 -3.82
N THR A 64 0.48 -14.56 -3.22
CA THR A 64 0.74 -14.86 -1.81
C THR A 64 2.22 -14.74 -1.48
N THR A 65 3.07 -15.39 -2.28
CA THR A 65 4.52 -15.37 -2.11
C THR A 65 5.09 -13.97 -2.32
N LEU A 66 4.66 -13.27 -3.36
CA LEU A 66 5.08 -11.90 -3.65
C LEU A 66 4.77 -10.95 -2.49
N THR A 67 3.54 -10.99 -1.97
CA THR A 67 3.13 -10.12 -0.87
C THR A 67 3.90 -10.44 0.41
N ALA A 68 4.10 -11.71 0.74
CA ALA A 68 4.90 -12.12 1.90
C ALA A 68 6.36 -11.65 1.80
N LEU A 69 6.95 -11.68 0.60
CA LEU A 69 8.31 -11.17 0.34
C LEU A 69 8.39 -9.66 0.54
N ASN A 70 7.42 -8.91 0.01
CA ASN A 70 7.38 -7.45 0.14
C ASN A 70 7.18 -7.01 1.61
N ILE A 71 6.32 -7.69 2.36
CA ILE A 71 6.17 -7.47 3.81
C ILE A 71 7.50 -7.76 4.52
N SER A 72 8.14 -8.89 4.22
CA SER A 72 9.41 -9.29 4.84
C SER A 72 10.54 -8.28 4.56
N MET A 73 10.58 -7.72 3.35
CA MET A 73 11.53 -6.66 2.99
C MET A 73 11.33 -5.41 3.86
N LEU A 74 10.10 -4.90 3.97
CA LEU A 74 9.84 -3.70 4.78
C LEU A 74 10.06 -3.95 6.27
N THR A 75 9.74 -5.14 6.78
CA THR A 75 10.07 -5.53 8.15
C THR A 75 11.58 -5.49 8.38
N ARG A 76 12.39 -6.06 7.48
CA ARG A 76 13.86 -6.00 7.56
C ARG A 76 14.41 -4.59 7.46
N LEU A 77 13.79 -3.73 6.65
CA LEU A 77 14.15 -2.31 6.61
C LEU A 77 13.88 -1.67 7.97
N ARG A 78 12.67 -1.85 8.52
CA ARG A 78 12.25 -1.32 9.83
C ARG A 78 13.21 -1.74 10.95
N ASP A 79 13.62 -3.00 10.97
CA ASP A 79 14.52 -3.57 11.99
C ASP A 79 15.94 -2.99 11.95
N ARG A 80 16.32 -2.32 10.85
CA ARG A 80 17.62 -1.66 10.67
C ARG A 80 17.60 -0.16 10.96
N LEU A 81 16.44 0.41 11.28
CA LEU A 81 16.28 1.82 11.60
C LEU A 81 16.53 2.09 13.08
N ASP A 82 16.83 3.34 13.43
CA ASP A 82 16.74 3.78 14.82
C ASP A 82 15.29 3.74 15.32
N THR A 83 15.09 3.72 16.63
CA THR A 83 13.77 3.60 17.26
C THR A 83 12.76 4.63 16.75
N THR A 84 13.19 5.89 16.54
CA THR A 84 12.28 6.96 16.11
C THR A 84 11.88 6.78 14.65
N SER A 85 12.84 6.46 13.78
CA SER A 85 12.56 6.22 12.36
C SER A 85 11.76 4.93 12.15
N ALA A 86 11.99 3.88 12.96
CA ALA A 86 11.24 2.63 12.92
C ALA A 86 9.75 2.84 13.25
N GLN A 87 9.43 3.68 14.24
CA GLN A 87 8.05 4.02 14.62
C GLN A 87 7.27 4.74 13.52
N ARG A 88 7.96 5.34 12.55
CA ARG A 88 7.33 6.01 11.41
C ARG A 88 6.94 5.04 10.29
N LEU A 89 7.38 3.79 10.33
CA LEU A 89 7.02 2.75 9.36
C LEU A 89 6.06 1.73 9.98
N GLU A 90 4.77 1.88 9.67
CA GLU A 90 3.71 0.99 10.17
C GLU A 90 3.29 0.01 9.08
N LEU A 91 3.34 -1.28 9.40
CA LEU A 91 3.01 -2.37 8.49
C LEU A 91 1.79 -3.11 9.03
N HIS A 92 0.73 -3.14 8.23
CA HIS A 92 -0.54 -3.76 8.59
C HIS A 92 -1.03 -4.67 7.46
N VAL A 93 -1.91 -5.61 7.81
CA VAL A 93 -2.62 -6.49 6.88
C VAL A 93 -4.13 -6.39 7.03
N TYR A 94 -4.86 -6.62 5.94
CA TYR A 94 -6.33 -6.78 5.91
C TYR A 94 -6.72 -8.01 5.09
N ASP A 95 -7.87 -8.61 5.40
CA ASP A 95 -8.44 -9.73 4.64
C ASP A 95 -9.87 -9.39 4.20
N GLU A 96 -9.98 -8.51 3.20
CA GLU A 96 -11.23 -8.13 2.56
C GLU A 96 -11.04 -8.16 1.03
N THR A 97 -12.13 -8.25 0.27
CA THR A 97 -12.07 -8.19 -1.20
C THR A 97 -11.33 -6.94 -1.64
N ILE A 98 -10.22 -7.15 -2.34
CA ILE A 98 -9.36 -6.08 -2.82
C ILE A 98 -10.03 -5.36 -4.00
N ARG A 99 -10.07 -4.02 -3.94
CA ARG A 99 -10.75 -3.20 -4.95
C ARG A 99 -9.81 -2.18 -5.58
N PHE A 100 -8.89 -1.63 -4.81
CA PHE A 100 -7.99 -0.57 -5.26
C PHE A 100 -6.58 -0.76 -4.70
N ASN A 101 -5.58 -0.45 -5.52
CA ASN A 101 -4.26 -0.05 -5.08
C ASN A 101 -4.32 1.47 -4.86
N LEU A 102 -4.09 1.91 -3.63
CA LEU A 102 -4.20 3.29 -3.18
C LEU A 102 -2.86 3.79 -2.69
N ILE A 103 -2.48 5.00 -3.10
CA ILE A 103 -1.34 5.73 -2.54
C ILE A 103 -1.78 7.16 -2.31
N ILE A 104 -1.73 7.60 -1.06
CA ILE A 104 -2.09 8.96 -0.65
C ILE A 104 -0.83 9.60 -0.07
N VAL A 105 -0.43 10.74 -0.62
CA VAL A 105 0.74 11.51 -0.18
C VAL A 105 0.28 12.87 0.31
N ASP A 106 0.66 13.22 1.55
CA ASP A 106 0.41 14.51 2.22
C ASP A 106 -1.04 14.99 2.19
N ARG A 107 -1.97 14.04 2.07
CA ARG A 107 -3.40 14.30 1.82
C ARG A 107 -3.66 15.25 0.64
N GLY A 108 -2.71 15.40 -0.30
CA GLY A 108 -2.79 16.32 -1.45
C GLY A 108 -2.62 15.62 -2.80
N LEU A 109 -2.12 14.38 -2.81
CA LEU A 109 -2.05 13.53 -3.99
C LEU A 109 -2.63 12.16 -3.66
N CYS A 110 -3.57 11.69 -4.47
CA CYS A 110 -4.14 10.36 -4.36
C CYS A 110 -4.00 9.63 -5.70
N VAL A 111 -3.30 8.50 -5.70
CA VAL A 111 -3.20 7.58 -6.83
C VAL A 111 -4.10 6.40 -6.55
N VAL A 112 -4.99 6.10 -7.49
CA VAL A 112 -5.97 5.02 -7.38
C VAL A 112 -5.88 4.17 -8.61
N GLN A 113 -5.64 2.88 -8.43
CA GLN A 113 -5.69 1.90 -9.49
C GLN A 113 -6.66 0.79 -9.08
N PRO A 114 -7.83 0.64 -9.73
CA PRO A 114 -8.72 -0.48 -9.47
C PRO A 114 -8.05 -1.81 -9.81
N TYR A 115 -8.40 -2.87 -9.08
CA TYR A 115 -8.12 -4.23 -9.50
C TYR A 115 -9.27 -4.70 -10.38
N LEU A 116 -9.05 -4.74 -11.69
CA LEU A 116 -10.07 -5.19 -12.64
C LEU A 116 -10.24 -6.73 -12.56
N PRO A 117 -11.44 -7.25 -12.84
CA PRO A 117 -11.65 -8.69 -12.96
C PRO A 117 -10.82 -9.28 -14.09
N GLN A 118 -10.25 -10.47 -13.86
CA GLN A 118 -9.49 -11.23 -14.87
C GLN A 118 -8.31 -10.49 -15.53
N ALA A 119 -7.86 -9.38 -14.93
CA ALA A 119 -6.74 -8.60 -15.43
C ALA A 119 -5.72 -8.43 -14.30
N ARG A 120 -4.43 -8.42 -14.66
CA ARG A 120 -3.37 -8.15 -13.70
C ARG A 120 -3.44 -6.68 -13.28
N GLY A 121 -2.98 -6.38 -12.06
CA GLY A 121 -2.94 -5.01 -11.55
C GLY A 121 -2.22 -4.05 -12.50
N VAL A 122 -1.13 -4.48 -13.16
CA VAL A 122 -0.34 -3.63 -14.08
C VAL A 122 -1.10 -3.18 -15.32
N ASP A 123 -2.11 -3.95 -15.73
CA ASP A 123 -2.91 -3.71 -16.93
C ASP A 123 -4.14 -2.81 -16.60
N SER A 124 -4.33 -2.46 -15.32
CA SER A 124 -5.48 -1.68 -14.86
C SER A 124 -5.25 -0.17 -14.99
N PRO A 125 -6.27 0.62 -15.37
CA PRO A 125 -6.16 2.07 -15.49
C PRO A 125 -5.78 2.69 -14.15
N THR A 126 -5.06 3.81 -14.17
CA THR A 126 -4.64 4.52 -12.96
C THR A 126 -5.17 5.95 -12.98
N PHE A 127 -5.83 6.35 -11.92
CA PHE A 127 -6.30 7.71 -11.68
C PHE A 127 -5.32 8.45 -10.78
N VAL A 128 -5.05 9.71 -11.11
CA VAL A 128 -4.25 10.62 -10.30
C VAL A 128 -5.11 11.81 -9.92
N ILE A 129 -5.40 11.95 -8.63
CA ILE A 129 -6.28 12.97 -8.07
C ILE A 129 -5.43 13.93 -7.25
N LYS A 130 -5.50 15.23 -7.58
CA LYS A 130 -4.72 16.29 -6.92
C LYS A 130 -5.58 17.33 -6.20
N ASP A 131 -6.85 17.44 -6.55
CA ASP A 131 -7.76 18.34 -5.85
C ASP A 131 -8.33 17.64 -4.62
N ASN A 132 -7.88 18.09 -3.45
CA ASN A 132 -8.35 17.64 -2.14
C ASN A 132 -9.28 18.66 -1.46
N THR A 133 -9.60 19.76 -2.14
CA THR A 133 -10.35 20.90 -1.56
C THR A 133 -11.85 20.78 -1.79
N ALA A 134 -12.27 20.08 -2.86
CA ALA A 134 -13.65 19.78 -3.13
C ALA A 134 -14.20 18.76 -2.12
N ALA A 135 -15.11 19.19 -1.24
CA ALA A 135 -15.74 18.33 -0.24
C ALA A 135 -16.46 17.11 -0.85
N GLU A 136 -17.04 17.28 -2.04
CA GLU A 136 -17.72 16.23 -2.82
C GLU A 136 -16.83 15.66 -3.95
N GLY A 137 -15.52 15.88 -3.86
CA GLY A 137 -14.54 15.36 -4.83
C GLY A 137 -14.23 13.87 -4.63
N LEU A 138 -13.46 13.31 -5.56
CA LEU A 138 -12.99 11.93 -5.46
C LEU A 138 -11.99 11.72 -4.32
N PHE A 139 -11.21 12.75 -3.97
CA PHE A 139 -10.15 12.63 -2.98
C PHE A 139 -10.69 12.24 -1.58
N PRO A 140 -11.66 12.96 -0.98
CA PRO A 140 -12.19 12.59 0.33
C PRO A 140 -12.75 11.17 0.40
N ILE A 141 -13.30 10.66 -0.72
CA ILE A 141 -13.83 9.30 -0.80
C ILE A 141 -12.70 8.27 -0.64
N PHE A 142 -11.62 8.38 -1.41
CA PHE A 142 -10.51 7.43 -1.32
C PHE A 142 -9.68 7.58 -0.03
N ASP A 143 -9.59 8.80 0.52
CA ASP A 143 -9.03 9.04 1.86
C ASP A 143 -9.85 8.35 2.96
N GLN A 144 -11.19 8.36 2.85
CA GLN A 144 -12.06 7.61 3.76
C GLN A 144 -11.91 6.10 3.58
N VAL A 145 -11.85 5.59 2.34
CA VAL A 145 -11.65 4.15 2.07
C VAL A 145 -10.36 3.65 2.72
N PHE A 146 -9.25 4.38 2.59
CA PHE A 146 -8.00 4.01 3.26
C PHE A 146 -8.17 3.96 4.78
N ARG A 147 -8.77 5.00 5.39
CA ARG A 147 -8.96 5.09 6.84
C ARG A 147 -9.83 3.94 7.37
N ASP A 148 -10.93 3.64 6.69
CA ASP A 148 -11.83 2.54 7.04
C ASP A 148 -11.11 1.18 7.02
N MET A 149 -10.33 0.92 5.96
CA MET A 149 -9.53 -0.31 5.87
C MET A 149 -8.45 -0.37 6.95
N TRP A 150 -7.80 0.76 7.24
CA TRP A 150 -6.77 0.86 8.26
C TRP A 150 -7.32 0.56 9.66
N GLU A 151 -8.48 1.10 10.02
CA GLU A 151 -9.11 0.86 11.33
C GLU A 151 -9.43 -0.61 11.60
N ARG A 152 -9.78 -1.37 10.55
CA ARG A 152 -10.09 -2.81 10.64
C ARG A 152 -8.87 -3.72 10.46
N SER A 153 -7.73 -3.15 10.09
CA SER A 153 -6.51 -3.88 9.81
C SER A 153 -5.84 -4.43 11.07
N LYS A 154 -4.88 -5.34 10.89
CA LYS A 154 -4.05 -5.91 11.96
C LYS A 154 -2.59 -5.57 11.73
N PRO A 155 -1.81 -5.22 12.77
CA PRO A 155 -0.37 -5.05 12.62
C PRO A 155 0.30 -6.37 12.22
N VAL A 156 1.38 -6.26 11.43
CA VAL A 156 2.28 -7.38 11.05
C VAL A 156 3.21 -7.75 12.19
#